data_AF-D6PJZ7-F1
#
_entry.id   AF-D6PJZ7-F1
#
_cell.length_a   1.000
_cell.length_b   1.000
_cell.length_c   1.000
_cell.angle_alpha   90.00
_cell.angle_beta   90.00
_cell.angle_gamma   90.00
#
_symmetry.space_group_name_H-M   'P 1'
#
loop_
_entity.id
_entity.type
_entity.pdbx_description
1 polymer ?
#
loop_
_entity_poly.entity_id
_entity_poly.type
_entity_poly.pdbx_seq_one_letter_code
_entity_poly.pdbx_strand_id
1 'polypeptide(L)'
;MDKIFAVALNLHDHNTYDGVYHNQRERETRFKHNLPYHAEAYAHQSDILNVSDYRLNDEFTEQYFKKPDDAILAFTYTFGGIRKSKEELWSTILKGHDEIFNYNPKKLWDHYYKDNVYFIDHHQSHAAYAFLNSGYEKSDILAIDGIGSKFRCVFLIKNKT
;
A
#
# COMPACT_ATOMS: atom_id res chain seq x y z
N MET A 1 10.14 -3.01 21.42
CA MET A 1 9.27 -2.54 20.33
C MET A 1 9.87 -3.11 19.08
N ASP A 2 9.12 -3.91 18.32
CA ASP A 2 9.64 -4.55 17.13
C ASP A 2 9.95 -3.50 16.06
N LYS A 3 11.04 -3.68 15.32
CA LYS A 3 11.35 -2.80 14.18
C LYS A 3 10.35 -3.08 13.07
N ILE A 4 9.84 -2.03 12.43
CA ILE A 4 8.88 -2.15 11.33
C ILE A 4 9.46 -1.44 10.12
N PHE A 5 9.44 -2.12 8.98
CA PHE A 5 9.66 -1.51 7.68
C PHE A 5 8.36 -1.61 6.89
N ALA A 6 7.77 -0.45 6.57
CA ALA A 6 6.48 -0.34 5.92
C ALA A 6 6.62 0.06 4.45
N VAL A 7 5.86 -0.58 3.56
CA VAL A 7 5.86 -0.31 2.12
C VAL A 7 4.41 -0.19 1.60
N ALA A 8 4.13 0.83 0.79
CA ALA A 8 2.88 0.95 0.05
C ALA A 8 3.08 0.57 -1.42
N LEU A 9 2.62 -0.62 -1.83
CA LEU A 9 2.72 -1.13 -3.19
C LEU A 9 1.56 -0.62 -4.05
N ASN A 10 1.77 0.53 -4.65
CA ASN A 10 0.78 1.21 -5.47
C ASN A 10 1.30 1.43 -6.89
N LEU A 11 0.41 1.68 -7.85
CA LEU A 11 0.85 2.04 -9.22
C LEU A 11 1.52 3.43 -9.25
N HIS A 12 1.20 4.28 -8.28
CA HIS A 12 1.65 5.65 -8.09
C HIS A 12 1.74 5.95 -6.59
N ASP A 13 2.26 7.13 -6.20
CA ASP A 13 2.37 7.54 -4.79
C ASP A 13 3.10 6.50 -3.93
N HIS A 14 4.27 6.10 -4.43
CA HIS A 14 5.14 5.11 -3.82
C HIS A 14 5.77 5.64 -2.53
N ASN A 15 5.57 4.92 -1.42
CA ASN A 15 5.97 5.36 -0.09
C ASN A 15 6.63 4.22 0.70
N THR A 16 7.66 4.54 1.50
CA THR A 16 8.19 3.64 2.54
C THR A 16 8.38 4.34 3.88
N TYR A 17 8.40 3.57 4.97
CA TYR A 17 8.66 4.08 6.31
C TYR A 17 9.43 3.06 7.14
N ASP A 18 10.52 3.47 7.80
CA ASP A 18 11.41 2.60 8.57
C ASP A 18 11.31 2.80 10.10
N GLY A 19 10.29 3.53 10.56
CA GLY A 19 10.16 3.95 11.96
C GLY A 19 10.75 5.33 12.26
N VAL A 20 11.56 5.89 11.36
CA VAL A 20 12.18 7.20 11.51
C VAL A 20 11.83 8.12 10.35
N TYR A 21 12.01 7.65 9.13
CA TYR A 21 11.90 8.44 7.91
C TYR A 21 10.77 7.92 7.02
N HIS A 22 9.87 8.85 6.64
CA HIS A 22 8.82 8.59 5.67
C HIS A 22 9.28 9.05 4.29
N ASN A 23 9.74 8.08 3.50
CA ASN A 23 10.21 8.29 2.14
C ASN A 23 9.01 8.34 1.18
N GLN A 24 8.57 9.55 0.83
CA GLN A 24 7.60 9.78 -0.23
C GLN A 24 8.36 9.96 -1.54
N ARG A 25 8.31 8.98 -2.44
CA ARG A 25 9.21 8.95 -3.62
C ARG A 25 9.13 10.21 -4.46
N GLU A 26 7.95 10.79 -4.66
CA GLU A 26 7.81 12.03 -5.43
C GLU A 26 8.55 13.24 -4.84
N ARG A 27 8.78 13.27 -3.52
CA ARG A 27 9.54 14.34 -2.86
C ARG A 27 11.05 14.21 -3.11
N GLU A 28 11.51 12.97 -3.22
CA GLU A 28 12.92 12.60 -3.41
C GLU A 28 13.33 12.56 -4.88
N THR A 29 12.48 12.01 -5.75
CA THR A 29 12.73 11.96 -7.20
C THR A 29 12.39 13.28 -7.90
N ARG A 30 11.60 14.14 -7.24
CA ARG A 30 11.01 15.35 -7.81
C ARG A 30 10.09 15.06 -9.00
N PHE A 31 9.67 13.80 -9.16
CA PHE A 31 8.75 13.36 -10.18
C PHE A 31 7.37 13.11 -9.56
N LYS A 32 6.39 13.95 -9.89
CA LYS A 32 5.05 13.93 -9.26
C LYS A 32 4.43 12.54 -9.39
N HIS A 33 3.84 12.05 -8.29
CA HIS A 33 3.24 10.72 -8.16
C HIS A 33 4.18 9.52 -8.43
N ASN A 34 5.45 9.77 -8.74
CA ASN A 34 6.38 8.75 -9.24
C ASN A 34 5.77 7.92 -10.40
N LEU A 35 5.01 8.58 -11.29
CA LEU A 35 4.35 7.98 -12.44
C LEU A 35 5.34 7.67 -13.57
N PRO A 36 4.96 6.86 -14.57
CA PRO A 36 5.84 6.64 -15.70
C PRO A 36 6.00 7.87 -16.60
N TYR A 37 7.03 7.86 -17.45
CA TYR A 37 7.46 8.98 -18.28
C TYR A 37 6.42 9.28 -19.39
N HIS A 38 6.21 10.57 -19.71
CA HIS A 38 5.13 11.14 -20.56
C HIS A 38 3.77 11.43 -19.90
N ALA A 39 3.68 11.45 -18.57
CA ALA A 39 2.60 12.14 -17.88
C ALA A 39 3.10 13.52 -17.42
N GLU A 40 2.72 14.61 -18.11
CA GLU A 40 2.87 15.95 -17.55
C GLU A 40 1.94 16.17 -16.36
N ALA A 41 2.51 15.94 -15.18
CA ALA A 41 2.01 16.31 -13.87
C ALA A 41 1.27 17.67 -13.73
N TYR A 42 1.49 18.61 -14.66
CA TYR A 42 1.03 20.00 -14.61
C TYR A 42 0.37 20.50 -15.90
N ALA A 43 0.24 19.69 -16.96
CA ALA A 43 -0.43 20.12 -18.18
C ALA A 43 -1.95 19.99 -18.03
N HIS A 44 -2.69 21.06 -18.34
CA HIS A 44 -4.11 21.14 -18.04
C HIS A 44 -5.02 20.27 -18.93
N GLN A 45 -4.55 19.54 -19.95
CA GLN A 45 -5.50 18.94 -20.91
C GLN A 45 -5.07 17.80 -21.84
N SER A 46 -3.88 17.17 -21.73
CA SER A 46 -3.52 16.18 -22.77
C SER A 46 -2.58 15.04 -22.41
N ASP A 47 -2.33 14.74 -21.13
CA ASP A 47 -1.52 13.57 -20.83
C ASP A 47 -2.33 12.29 -20.99
N ILE A 48 -1.99 11.56 -22.03
CA ILE A 48 -2.28 10.15 -22.14
C ILE A 48 -1.41 9.46 -21.09
N LEU A 49 -1.93 9.36 -19.87
CA LEU A 49 -1.32 8.52 -18.85
C LEU A 49 -1.11 7.12 -19.46
N ASN A 50 0.14 6.73 -19.69
CA ASN A 50 0.42 5.38 -20.14
C ASN A 50 0.26 4.42 -18.95
N VAL A 51 -0.99 4.04 -18.69
CA VAL A 51 -1.39 3.10 -17.62
C VAL A 51 -0.78 1.71 -17.75
N SER A 52 -0.04 1.45 -18.84
CA SER A 52 0.68 0.20 -19.11
C SER A 52 2.17 0.28 -18.79
N ASP A 53 2.72 1.48 -18.57
CA ASP A 53 4.11 1.64 -18.13
C ASP A 53 4.19 1.42 -16.62
N TYR A 54 5.03 0.47 -16.23
CA TYR A 54 5.23 0.03 -14.83
C TYR A 54 6.68 0.22 -14.39
N ARG A 55 7.56 0.78 -15.24
CA ARG A 55 9.01 0.80 -14.98
C ARG A 55 9.35 1.34 -13.59
N LEU A 56 8.78 2.48 -13.20
CA LEU A 56 9.03 3.05 -11.86
C LEU A 56 8.38 2.27 -10.71
N ASN A 57 7.29 1.57 -10.97
CA ASN A 57 6.65 0.67 -9.99
C ASN A 57 7.46 -0.61 -9.80
N ASP A 58 7.99 -1.18 -10.89
CA ASP A 58 8.87 -2.33 -10.88
C ASP A 58 10.18 -1.97 -10.17
N GLU A 59 10.82 -0.85 -10.54
CA GLU A 59 12.02 -0.33 -9.85
C GLU A 59 11.77 -0.08 -8.36
N PHE A 60 10.64 0.50 -7.99
CA PHE A 60 10.29 0.72 -6.59
C PHE A 60 10.09 -0.60 -5.84
N THR A 61 9.35 -1.54 -6.42
CA THR A 61 9.08 -2.84 -5.80
C THR A 61 10.39 -3.62 -5.61
N GLU A 62 11.23 -3.70 -6.64
CA GLU A 62 12.54 -4.37 -6.58
C GLU A 62 13.46 -3.72 -5.54
N GLN A 63 13.48 -2.38 -5.46
CA GLN A 63 14.36 -1.68 -4.55
C GLN A 63 13.92 -1.83 -3.09
N TYR A 64 12.63 -1.66 -2.82
CA TYR A 64 12.12 -1.43 -1.46
C TYR A 64 11.31 -2.58 -0.89
N PHE A 65 10.67 -3.43 -1.69
CA PHE A 65 9.86 -4.51 -1.13
C PHE A 65 10.72 -5.73 -0.79
N LYS A 66 11.46 -5.60 0.31
CA LYS A 66 12.39 -6.60 0.84
C LYS A 66 12.02 -6.93 2.27
N LYS A 67 12.13 -8.21 2.64
CA LYS A 67 11.87 -8.67 3.99
C LYS A 67 13.14 -8.50 4.81
N PRO A 68 13.15 -7.64 5.84
CA PRO A 68 14.33 -7.49 6.69
C PRO A 68 14.49 -8.71 7.59
N ASP A 69 15.73 -9.06 7.96
CA ASP A 69 16.00 -10.19 8.85
C ASP A 69 15.58 -9.89 10.31
N ASP A 70 15.65 -8.62 10.72
CA ASP A 70 15.42 -8.17 12.10
C ASP A 70 14.22 -7.21 12.25
N ALA A 71 13.31 -7.19 11.28
CA ALA A 71 12.13 -6.33 11.31
C ALA A 71 10.89 -6.98 10.68
N ILE A 72 9.73 -6.43 11.04
CA ILE A 72 8.45 -6.77 10.43
C ILE A 72 8.33 -6.03 9.09
N LEU A 73 8.10 -6.76 8.02
CA LEU A 73 7.68 -6.21 6.74
C LEU A 73 6.17 -5.91 6.81
N ALA A 74 5.83 -4.66 7.06
CA ALA A 74 4.46 -4.18 6.99
C ALA A 74 4.15 -3.68 5.59
N PHE A 75 3.00 -4.02 5.02
CA PHE A 75 2.64 -3.48 3.72
C PHE A 75 1.15 -3.44 3.45
N THR A 76 0.83 -2.64 2.44
CA THR A 76 -0.47 -2.65 1.79
C THR A 76 -0.27 -2.55 0.28
N TYR A 77 -1.30 -2.88 -0.50
CA TYR A 77 -1.25 -2.77 -1.94
C TYR A 77 -2.59 -2.39 -2.57
N THR A 78 -2.50 -1.73 -3.72
CA THR A 78 -3.62 -1.62 -4.66
C THR A 78 -3.52 -2.70 -5.72
N PHE A 79 -4.64 -3.18 -6.25
CA PHE A 79 -4.65 -4.21 -7.30
C PHE A 79 -3.76 -3.82 -8.50
N GLY A 80 -3.73 -2.53 -8.84
CA GLY A 80 -2.84 -1.99 -9.88
C GLY A 80 -1.36 -2.08 -9.51
N GLY A 81 -0.99 -1.77 -8.27
CA GLY A 81 0.42 -1.70 -7.83
C GLY A 81 1.16 -3.03 -7.81
N ILE A 82 0.45 -4.16 -7.76
CA ILE A 82 1.06 -5.50 -7.82
C ILE A 82 0.74 -6.24 -9.13
N ARG A 83 0.01 -5.63 -10.07
CA ARG A 83 -0.59 -6.34 -11.20
C ARG A 83 0.45 -7.13 -12.03
N LYS A 84 1.63 -6.56 -12.26
CA LYS A 84 2.72 -7.20 -13.03
C LYS A 84 3.62 -8.08 -12.17
N SER A 85 3.90 -7.66 -10.94
CA SER A 85 4.83 -8.35 -10.02
C SER A 85 4.17 -9.47 -9.21
N LYS A 86 2.84 -9.66 -9.28
CA LYS A 86 2.09 -10.60 -8.44
C LYS A 86 2.67 -12.02 -8.42
N GLU A 87 2.96 -12.60 -9.59
CA GLU A 87 3.50 -13.97 -9.68
C GLU A 87 4.91 -14.07 -9.08
N GLU A 88 5.75 -13.08 -9.36
CA GLU A 88 7.11 -13.02 -8.81
C GLU A 88 7.07 -12.89 -7.29
N LEU A 89 6.32 -11.93 -6.76
CA LEU A 89 6.14 -11.71 -5.32
C LEU A 89 5.64 -12.98 -4.63
N TRP A 90 4.73 -13.71 -5.26
CA TRP A 90 4.23 -15.00 -4.76
C TRP A 90 5.31 -16.07 -4.72
N SER A 91 6.10 -16.20 -5.79
CA SER A 91 7.15 -17.22 -5.85
C SER A 91 8.34 -16.93 -4.93
N THR A 92 8.45 -15.68 -4.43
CA THR A 92 9.58 -15.17 -3.66
C THR A 92 9.18 -14.72 -2.26
N ILE A 93 9.03 -13.41 -2.04
CA ILE A 93 8.92 -12.77 -0.72
C ILE A 93 7.59 -13.09 0.00
N LEU A 94 6.52 -13.35 -0.76
CA LEU A 94 5.20 -13.72 -0.24
C LEU A 94 4.91 -15.22 -0.34
N LYS A 95 5.92 -16.05 -0.60
CA LYS A 95 5.76 -17.50 -0.68
C LYS A 95 5.21 -18.04 0.65
N GLY A 96 4.04 -18.68 0.61
CA GLY A 96 3.38 -19.23 1.80
C GLY A 96 2.46 -18.25 2.56
N HIS A 97 2.19 -17.08 1.96
CA HIS A 97 1.29 -16.04 2.48
C HIS A 97 0.04 -15.85 1.59
N ASP A 98 -0.48 -16.93 1.01
CA ASP A 98 -1.59 -16.90 0.02
C ASP A 98 -2.89 -16.26 0.56
N GLU A 99 -3.06 -16.28 1.88
CA GLU A 99 -4.20 -15.72 2.61
C GLU A 99 -4.34 -14.20 2.39
N ILE A 100 -3.24 -13.50 2.12
CA ILE A 100 -3.22 -12.05 1.84
C ILE A 100 -4.13 -11.70 0.65
N PHE A 101 -4.14 -12.52 -0.41
CA PHE A 101 -4.97 -12.25 -1.58
C PHE A 101 -6.45 -12.54 -1.35
N ASN A 102 -6.79 -13.35 -0.35
CA ASN A 102 -8.16 -13.64 0.05
C ASN A 102 -8.61 -12.78 1.24
N TYR A 103 -7.72 -11.94 1.77
CA TYR A 103 -7.99 -11.03 2.86
C TYR A 103 -9.18 -10.11 2.54
N ASN A 104 -10.06 -9.95 3.53
CA ASN A 104 -11.25 -9.12 3.46
C ASN A 104 -11.55 -8.61 4.89
N PRO A 105 -11.05 -7.43 5.28
CA PRO A 105 -11.20 -6.93 6.64
C PRO A 105 -12.66 -6.57 6.92
N LYS A 106 -13.14 -6.87 8.12
CA LYS A 106 -14.47 -6.45 8.60
C LYS A 106 -14.38 -5.36 9.66
N LYS A 107 -13.32 -5.40 10.46
CA LYS A 107 -13.04 -4.44 11.52
C LYS A 107 -11.80 -3.63 11.19
N LEU A 108 -11.71 -2.43 11.76
CA LEU A 108 -10.58 -1.54 11.53
C LEU A 108 -9.22 -2.17 11.87
N TRP A 109 -9.16 -2.99 12.92
CA TRP A 109 -7.92 -3.58 13.44
C TRP A 109 -7.70 -5.04 13.04
N ASP A 110 -8.55 -5.59 12.16
CA ASP A 110 -8.23 -6.87 11.54
C ASP A 110 -6.90 -6.73 10.80
N HIS A 111 -6.11 -7.79 10.75
CA HIS A 111 -4.85 -7.79 10.00
C HIS A 111 -4.45 -9.22 9.66
N TYR A 112 -3.54 -9.34 8.70
CA TYR A 112 -2.78 -10.56 8.49
C TYR A 112 -1.41 -10.42 9.15
N TYR A 113 -1.00 -11.38 9.96
CA TYR A 113 0.36 -11.42 10.51
C TYR A 113 0.89 -12.85 10.61
N LYS A 114 1.98 -13.13 9.90
CA LYS A 114 2.67 -14.43 9.89
C LYS A 114 4.11 -14.24 9.43
N ASP A 115 5.06 -14.93 10.04
CA ASP A 115 6.49 -14.91 9.65
C ASP A 115 7.06 -13.50 9.46
N ASN A 116 6.77 -12.57 10.38
CA ASN A 116 7.18 -11.14 10.28
C ASN A 116 6.65 -10.41 9.04
N VAL A 117 5.62 -10.92 8.38
CA VAL A 117 4.87 -10.23 7.32
C VAL A 117 3.55 -9.75 7.90
N TYR A 118 3.36 -8.43 7.92
CA TYR A 118 2.15 -7.76 8.39
C TYR A 118 1.43 -7.11 7.21
N PHE A 119 0.17 -7.47 6.98
CA PHE A 119 -0.61 -6.92 5.88
C PHE A 119 -1.98 -6.41 6.35
N ILE A 120 -2.38 -5.27 5.78
CA ILE A 120 -3.72 -4.70 5.86
C ILE A 120 -4.19 -4.27 4.48
N ASP A 121 -5.51 -4.22 4.29
CA ASP A 121 -6.07 -3.69 3.04
C ASP A 121 -5.73 -2.20 2.84
N HIS A 122 -5.61 -1.77 1.59
CA HIS A 122 -5.25 -0.39 1.23
C HIS A 122 -6.23 0.63 1.81
N HIS A 123 -7.53 0.38 1.71
CA HIS A 123 -8.53 1.28 2.30
C HIS A 123 -8.58 1.19 3.82
N GLN A 124 -8.25 0.02 4.38
CA GLN A 124 -8.11 -0.11 5.83
C GLN A 124 -7.00 0.79 6.36
N SER A 125 -5.92 1.00 5.61
CA SER A 125 -4.86 1.94 5.98
C SER A 125 -5.36 3.40 6.01
N HIS A 126 -6.12 3.82 4.99
CA HIS A 126 -6.77 5.14 4.95
C HIS A 126 -7.74 5.32 6.13
N ALA A 127 -8.56 4.31 6.39
CA ALA A 127 -9.51 4.31 7.50
C ALA A 127 -8.81 4.42 8.86
N ALA A 128 -7.72 3.68 9.06
CA ALA A 128 -6.94 3.71 10.29
C ALA A 128 -6.29 5.09 10.50
N TYR A 129 -5.69 5.65 9.45
CA TYR A 129 -5.12 6.99 9.48
C TYR A 129 -6.18 8.04 9.83
N ALA A 130 -7.33 8.03 9.16
CA ALA A 130 -8.41 8.97 9.45
C ALA A 130 -8.92 8.84 10.89
N PHE A 131 -9.14 7.61 11.37
CA PHE A 131 -9.63 7.36 12.72
C PHE A 131 -8.65 7.81 13.80
N LEU A 132 -7.37 7.46 13.66
CA LEU A 132 -6.32 7.82 14.63
C LEU A 132 -6.17 9.34 14.78
N ASN A 133 -6.39 10.10 13.71
CA ASN A 133 -6.30 11.56 13.71
C ASN A 133 -7.63 12.26 14.07
N SER A 134 -8.73 11.52 14.22
CA SER A 134 -10.06 12.11 14.34
C SER A 134 -10.40 12.64 15.74
N GLY A 135 -9.70 12.17 16.78
CA GLY A 135 -10.04 12.44 18.18
C GLY A 135 -11.27 11.69 18.71
N TYR A 136 -11.95 10.88 17.88
CA TYR A 136 -13.09 10.09 18.31
C TYR A 136 -12.66 8.75 18.94
N GLU A 137 -13.37 8.34 19.98
CA GLU A 137 -13.16 7.02 20.59
C GLU A 137 -13.82 5.89 19.80
N LYS A 138 -14.78 6.18 18.92
CA LYS A 138 -15.50 5.19 18.11
C LYS A 138 -16.05 5.82 16.83
N SER A 139 -16.10 5.04 15.76
CA SER A 139 -16.62 5.46 14.47
C SER A 139 -16.97 4.23 13.63
N ASP A 140 -18.00 4.38 12.80
CA ASP A 140 -18.20 3.57 11.61
C ASP A 140 -17.58 4.31 10.43
N ILE A 141 -16.73 3.63 9.67
CA ILE A 141 -15.86 4.27 8.68
C ILE A 141 -16.19 3.75 7.29
N LEU A 142 -16.54 4.67 6.40
CA LEU A 142 -16.69 4.41 4.97
C LEU A 142 -15.43 4.94 4.26
N ALA A 143 -14.63 4.05 3.68
CA ALA A 143 -13.46 4.41 2.90
C ALA A 143 -13.73 4.20 1.41
N ILE A 144 -13.54 5.24 0.60
CA ILE A 144 -13.75 5.27 -0.85
C ILE A 144 -12.46 5.77 -1.50
N ASP A 145 -11.95 5.00 -2.46
CA ASP A 145 -10.77 5.35 -3.26
C ASP A 145 -10.93 4.77 -4.69
N GLY A 146 -9.97 5.02 -5.57
CA GLY A 146 -10.00 4.51 -6.95
C GLY A 146 -10.06 2.98 -7.03
N ILE A 147 -9.14 2.29 -6.35
CA ILE A 147 -9.13 0.83 -6.18
C ILE A 147 -8.24 0.46 -4.99
N GLY A 148 -8.72 -0.42 -4.09
CA GLY A 148 -7.92 -1.01 -3.03
C GLY A 148 -7.27 -2.32 -3.48
N SER A 149 -7.14 -3.29 -2.56
CA SER A 149 -6.67 -4.63 -2.92
C SER A 149 -7.70 -5.41 -3.77
N LYS A 150 -9.00 -5.11 -3.61
CA LYS A 150 -10.15 -5.77 -4.26
C LYS A 150 -11.31 -4.84 -4.57
N PHE A 151 -11.71 -4.03 -3.61
CA PHE A 151 -12.91 -3.20 -3.69
C PHE A 151 -12.54 -1.75 -3.94
N ARG A 152 -13.50 -0.94 -4.40
CA ARG A 152 -13.38 0.54 -4.49
C ARG A 152 -13.94 1.25 -3.25
N CYS A 153 -14.68 0.51 -2.44
CA CYS A 153 -15.33 1.00 -1.25
C CYS A 153 -15.32 -0.11 -0.21
N VAL A 154 -14.97 0.21 1.03
CA VAL A 154 -15.09 -0.69 2.18
C VAL A 154 -15.78 0.03 3.33
N PHE A 155 -16.55 -0.73 4.10
CA PHE A 155 -17.16 -0.28 5.33
C PHE A 155 -16.54 -1.03 6.50
N LEU A 156 -15.93 -0.28 7.42
CA LEU A 156 -15.19 -0.81 8.55
C LEU A 156 -15.82 -0.31 9.85
N ILE A 157 -16.16 -1.26 10.72
CA ILE A 157 -16.68 -0.94 12.04
C ILE A 157 -15.56 -0.99 13.08
N LYS A 158 -15.60 -0.09 14.05
CA LYS A 158 -14.83 -0.27 15.27
C LYS A 158 -15.57 -1.25 16.19
N ASN A 159 -15.29 -2.54 16.07
CA ASN A 159 -15.51 -3.45 17.19
C ASN A 159 -14.20 -3.59 17.96
N LYS A 160 -14.12 -2.93 19.13
CA LYS A 160 -13.26 -3.43 20.21
C LYS A 160 -13.65 -4.91 20.41
N THR A 161 -12.68 -5.81 20.29
CA THR A 161 -12.75 -7.11 20.97
C THR A 161 -13.04 -6.90 22.44
#